data_AF-A0A7L2SUK9-F1
#
_entry.id   AF-A0A7L2SUK9-F1
#
_cell.length_a   1.000
_cell.length_b   1.000
_cell.length_c   1.000
_cell.angle_alpha   90.00
_cell.angle_beta   90.00
_cell.angle_gamma   90.00
#
_symmetry.space_group_name_H-M   'P 1'
#
loop_
_entity.id
_entity.type
_entity.pdbx_description
1 polymer ?
#
loop_
_entity_poly.entity_id
_entity_poly.type
_entity_poly.pdbx_seq_one_letter_code
_entity_poly.pdbx_strand_id
1 'polypeptide(L)'
;SPGITFQRLVRTEQGLPVKNYQSSTVTVLLLNRSEVQSEFLSIAEKLSSSEPPQHSTLVLLLEHLYQANFGTRCDLDRLHALLKSKPLEELSELYASAADAQEAAATSSDSDPALARERLQAVLRDIAGAASFPAITGEAQPRKLHSIPIPPARCYTYSWDQDNFGESGGL
;
A
#
# COMPACT_ATOMS: atom_id res chain seq x y z
N SER A 1 14.35 6.50 3.06
CA SER A 1 14.20 5.06 2.77
C SER A 1 13.71 4.84 1.33
N PRO A 2 14.25 3.87 0.56
CA PRO A 2 13.76 3.57 -0.79
C PRO A 2 12.29 3.14 -0.80
N GLY A 3 11.52 3.61 -1.79
CA GLY A 3 10.15 3.14 -1.99
C GLY A 3 9.09 3.66 -1.00
N ILE A 4 9.46 4.47 -0.01
CA ILE A 4 8.52 4.97 1.01
C ILE A 4 7.43 5.86 0.44
N THR A 5 7.72 6.66 -0.60
CA THR A 5 6.72 7.52 -1.26
C THR A 5 5.61 6.68 -1.90
N PHE A 6 5.98 5.62 -2.61
CA PHE A 6 5.02 4.67 -3.18
C PHE A 6 4.16 4.04 -2.08
N GLN A 7 4.80 3.61 -0.99
CA GLN A 7 4.12 2.97 0.14
C GLN A 7 3.11 3.90 0.80
N ARG A 8 3.48 5.16 1.05
CA ARG A 8 2.57 6.18 1.59
C ARG A 8 1.42 6.48 0.63
N LEU A 9 1.72 6.66 -0.66
CA LEU A 9 0.71 6.94 -1.69
C LEU A 9 -0.37 5.85 -1.72
N VAL A 10 0.04 4.61 -1.97
CA VAL A 10 -0.89 3.48 -2.08
C VAL A 10 -1.64 3.27 -0.77
N ARG A 11 -0.96 3.34 0.39
CA ARG A 11 -1.62 3.21 1.69
C ARG A 11 -2.74 4.25 1.88
N THR A 12 -2.49 5.51 1.52
CA THR A 12 -3.47 6.60 1.62
C THR A 12 -4.63 6.40 0.64
N GLU A 13 -4.36 6.09 -0.64
CA GLU A 13 -5.40 5.89 -1.66
C GLU A 13 -6.28 4.66 -1.40
N GLN A 14 -5.73 3.64 -0.73
CA GLN A 14 -6.43 2.39 -0.44
C GLN A 14 -7.12 2.39 0.93
N GLY A 15 -6.97 3.48 1.71
CA GLY A 15 -7.59 3.60 3.04
C GLY A 15 -7.05 2.62 4.07
N LEU A 16 -5.79 2.20 3.95
CA LEU A 16 -5.17 1.27 4.89
C LEU A 16 -4.81 2.00 6.19
N PRO A 17 -5.16 1.44 7.37
CA PRO A 17 -4.96 2.11 8.66
C PRO A 17 -3.48 2.31 8.99
N VAL A 18 -3.16 3.42 9.66
CA VAL A 18 -1.79 3.75 10.10
C VAL A 18 -1.79 4.02 11.60
N LYS A 19 -0.83 3.43 12.32
CA LYS A 19 -0.71 3.63 13.77
C LYS A 19 -0.21 5.03 14.15
N ASN A 20 0.60 5.68 13.30
CA ASN A 20 1.37 6.87 13.69
C ASN A 20 1.48 8.01 12.66
N TYR A 21 0.86 7.92 11.47
CA TYR A 21 0.96 8.96 10.43
C TYR A 21 -0.42 9.28 9.84
N GLN A 22 -0.90 10.51 10.07
CA GLN A 22 -2.23 10.99 9.67
C GLN A 22 -2.14 11.99 8.51
N SER A 23 -1.65 11.58 7.35
CA SER A 23 -1.84 12.39 6.15
C SER A 23 -2.77 11.65 5.19
N SER A 24 -4.02 12.11 5.16
CA SER A 24 -5.01 11.68 4.17
C SER A 24 -5.19 12.80 3.16
N THR A 25 -4.92 12.52 1.90
CA THR A 25 -5.24 13.42 0.79
C THR A 25 -6.46 12.85 0.07
N VAL A 26 -7.59 13.55 0.17
CA VAL A 26 -8.80 13.22 -0.57
C VAL A 26 -8.97 14.25 -1.67
N THR A 27 -9.08 13.78 -2.91
CA THR A 27 -9.41 14.66 -4.05
C THR A 27 -10.91 14.56 -4.29
N VAL A 28 -11.60 15.69 -4.20
CA VAL A 28 -13.05 15.79 -4.44
C VAL A 28 -13.29 16.53 -5.75
N LEU A 29 -14.02 15.89 -6.67
CA LEU A 29 -14.45 16.49 -7.93
C LEU A 29 -15.96 16.73 -7.88
N LEU A 30 -16.37 18.00 -7.90
CA LEU A 30 -17.77 18.39 -7.95
C LEU A 30 -18.18 18.58 -9.41
N LEU A 31 -19.19 17.81 -9.84
CA LEU A 31 -19.64 17.78 -11.22
C LEU A 31 -21.14 18.06 -11.30
N ASN A 32 -21.52 18.91 -12.25
CA ASN A 32 -22.93 19.09 -12.60
C ASN A 32 -23.36 17.97 -13.57
N ARG A 33 -24.34 17.16 -13.18
CA ARG A 33 -24.80 16.02 -13.97
C ARG A 33 -25.32 16.42 -15.36
N SER A 34 -25.87 17.63 -15.50
CA SER A 34 -26.38 18.12 -16.81
C SER A 34 -25.27 18.54 -17.77
N GLU A 35 -24.04 18.73 -17.28
CA GLU A 35 -22.89 19.21 -18.07
C GLU A 35 -21.89 18.09 -18.40
N VAL A 36 -22.09 16.88 -17.87
CA VAL A 36 -21.17 15.75 -18.00
C VAL A 36 -21.80 14.64 -18.85
N GLN A 37 -21.00 14.07 -19.75
CA GLN A 37 -21.43 12.97 -20.62
C GLN A 37 -21.76 11.70 -19.82
N SER A 38 -22.77 10.96 -20.27
CA SER A 38 -23.24 9.72 -19.62
C SER A 38 -22.15 8.66 -19.47
N GLU A 39 -21.22 8.60 -20.43
CA GLU A 39 -20.12 7.64 -20.46
C GLU A 39 -19.15 7.91 -19.30
N PHE A 40 -18.88 9.18 -19.01
CA PHE A 40 -18.02 9.56 -17.88
C PHE A 40 -18.65 9.16 -16.55
N LEU A 41 -19.95 9.41 -16.37
CA LEU A 41 -20.68 9.01 -15.16
C LEU A 41 -20.66 7.48 -14.97
N SER A 42 -20.86 6.73 -16.05
CA SER A 42 -20.77 5.25 -16.01
C SER A 42 -19.37 4.76 -15.60
N ILE A 43 -18.31 5.44 -16.06
CA ILE A 43 -16.94 5.11 -15.65
C ILE A 43 -16.73 5.45 -14.17
N ALA A 44 -17.20 6.61 -13.70
CA ALA A 44 -17.10 7.01 -12.30
C ALA A 44 -17.82 6.01 -11.37
N GLU A 45 -19.02 5.57 -11.73
CA GLU A 45 -19.77 4.54 -10.99
C GLU A 45 -19.04 3.18 -10.99
N LYS A 46 -18.47 2.76 -12.12
CA LYS A 46 -17.67 1.53 -12.20
C LYS A 46 -16.41 1.58 -11.34
N LEU A 47 -15.70 2.70 -11.36
CA LEU A 47 -14.53 2.91 -10.50
C LEU A 47 -14.92 2.93 -9.01
N SER A 48 -16.11 3.43 -8.69
CA SER A 48 -16.59 3.50 -7.30
C SER A 48 -17.08 2.16 -6.73
N SER A 49 -17.48 1.24 -7.59
CA SER A 49 -17.92 -0.11 -7.20
C SER A 49 -16.78 -1.13 -7.15
N SER A 50 -15.61 -0.77 -7.68
CA SER A 50 -14.41 -1.61 -7.67
C SER A 50 -13.58 -1.30 -6.41
N GLU A 51 -13.93 -1.88 -5.27
CA GLU A 51 -13.01 -1.88 -4.12
C GLU A 51 -11.93 -2.96 -4.37
N PRO A 52 -10.65 -2.57 -4.54
CA PRO A 52 -9.59 -3.56 -4.67
C PRO A 52 -9.51 -4.38 -3.38
N PRO A 53 -9.38 -5.72 -3.46
CA PRO A 53 -9.34 -6.56 -2.27
C PRO A 53 -8.16 -6.14 -1.38
N GLN A 54 -8.43 -5.75 -0.14
CA GLN A 54 -7.40 -5.33 0.83
C GLN A 54 -6.24 -6.32 0.91
N HIS A 55 -6.54 -7.62 0.84
CA HIS A 55 -5.57 -8.71 0.77
C HIS A 55 -4.56 -8.51 -0.38
N SER A 56 -5.05 -8.30 -1.60
CA SER A 56 -4.19 -8.11 -2.79
C SER A 56 -3.33 -6.85 -2.70
N THR A 57 -3.85 -5.78 -2.11
CA THR A 57 -3.11 -4.55 -1.85
C THR A 57 -1.97 -4.77 -0.86
N LEU A 58 -2.22 -5.51 0.24
CA LEU A 58 -1.19 -5.83 1.23
C LEU A 58 -0.09 -6.72 0.66
N VAL A 59 -0.46 -7.72 -0.15
CA VAL A 59 0.51 -8.55 -0.89
C VAL A 59 1.43 -7.66 -1.74
N LEU A 60 0.84 -6.80 -2.58
CA LEU A 60 1.57 -5.89 -3.46
C LEU A 60 2.50 -4.94 -2.68
N LEU A 61 2.04 -4.41 -1.55
CA LEU A 61 2.84 -3.51 -0.73
C LEU A 61 4.02 -4.21 -0.07
N LEU A 62 3.82 -5.43 0.42
CA LEU A 62 4.90 -6.24 0.97
C LEU A 62 5.92 -6.62 -0.12
N GLU A 63 5.48 -7.09 -1.28
CA GLU A 63 6.38 -7.36 -2.43
C GLU A 63 7.22 -6.14 -2.80
N HIS A 64 6.57 -4.97 -2.93
CA HIS A 64 7.27 -3.73 -3.24
C HIS A 64 8.28 -3.36 -2.17
N LEU A 65 7.89 -3.46 -0.90
CA LEU A 65 8.76 -3.10 0.22
C LEU A 65 10.03 -3.98 0.25
N TYR A 66 9.87 -5.30 0.08
CA TYR A 66 11.01 -6.21 0.04
C TYR A 66 11.86 -6.00 -1.21
N GLN A 67 11.26 -5.81 -2.38
CA GLN A 67 12.01 -5.53 -3.60
C GLN A 67 12.78 -4.20 -3.52
N ALA A 68 12.16 -3.14 -3.00
CA ALA A 68 12.80 -1.82 -2.91
C ALA A 68 14.04 -1.82 -2.00
N ASN A 69 14.06 -2.69 -0.98
CA ASN A 69 15.14 -2.76 0.00
C ASN A 69 16.21 -3.82 -0.36
N PHE A 70 15.83 -4.92 -1.00
CA PHE A 70 16.75 -6.03 -1.27
C PHE A 70 17.07 -6.22 -2.76
N GLY A 71 16.27 -5.64 -3.66
CA GLY A 71 16.43 -5.79 -5.10
C GLY A 71 16.30 -7.24 -5.54
N THR A 72 17.21 -7.68 -6.41
CA THR A 72 17.23 -9.04 -6.97
C THR A 72 17.70 -10.12 -5.98
N ARG A 73 18.01 -9.74 -4.74
CA ARG A 73 18.32 -10.67 -3.64
C ARG A 73 17.09 -11.33 -3.03
N CYS A 74 15.90 -10.80 -3.31
CA CYS A 74 14.62 -11.33 -2.88
C CYS A 74 13.98 -12.14 -4.02
N ASP A 75 13.62 -13.40 -3.76
CA ASP A 75 12.84 -14.21 -4.71
C ASP A 75 11.36 -13.82 -4.63
N LEU A 76 10.98 -12.83 -5.44
CA LEU A 76 9.63 -12.29 -5.44
C LEU A 76 8.56 -13.31 -5.83
N ASP A 77 8.84 -14.24 -6.75
CA ASP A 77 7.85 -15.25 -7.15
C ASP A 77 7.44 -16.13 -5.97
N ARG A 78 8.43 -16.54 -5.17
CA ARG A 78 8.19 -17.32 -3.95
C ARG A 78 7.55 -16.48 -2.86
N LEU A 79 7.98 -15.23 -2.71
CA LEU A 79 7.38 -14.31 -1.75
C LEU A 79 5.90 -14.11 -2.06
N HIS A 80 5.55 -13.85 -3.32
CA HIS A 80 4.18 -13.69 -3.79
C HIS A 80 3.30 -14.88 -3.44
N ALA A 81 3.75 -16.10 -3.80
CA ALA A 81 3.00 -17.32 -3.54
C ALA A 81 2.73 -17.51 -2.04
N LEU A 82 3.73 -17.23 -1.21
CA LEU A 82 3.63 -17.33 0.24
C LEU A 82 2.70 -16.25 0.82
N LEU A 83 2.86 -14.99 0.42
CA LEU A 83 1.99 -13.89 0.85
C LEU A 83 0.53 -14.15 0.45
N LYS A 84 0.28 -14.66 -0.75
CA LYS A 84 -1.07 -15.03 -1.20
C LYS A 84 -1.74 -16.09 -0.34
N SER A 85 -0.96 -16.99 0.26
CA SER A 85 -1.48 -18.05 1.11
C SER A 85 -1.82 -17.62 2.54
N LYS A 86 -1.36 -16.43 2.97
CA LYS A 86 -1.58 -15.93 4.33
C LYS A 86 -2.97 -15.31 4.50
N PRO A 87 -3.57 -15.40 5.70
CA PRO A 87 -4.82 -14.72 6.02
C PRO A 87 -4.62 -13.20 6.07
N LEU A 88 -5.71 -12.46 5.93
CA LEU A 88 -5.70 -10.99 5.86
C LEU A 88 -5.11 -10.36 7.13
N GLU A 89 -5.43 -10.93 8.30
CA GLU A 89 -4.99 -10.46 9.60
C GLU A 89 -3.46 -10.52 9.72
N GLU A 90 -2.88 -11.66 9.35
CA GLU A 90 -1.42 -11.86 9.37
C GLU A 90 -0.72 -10.91 8.38
N LEU A 91 -1.27 -10.74 7.17
CA LEU A 91 -0.73 -9.78 6.20
C LEU A 91 -0.77 -8.34 6.71
N SER A 92 -1.85 -7.98 7.41
CA SER A 92 -2.03 -6.64 7.98
C SER A 92 -1.02 -6.36 9.08
N GLU A 93 -0.76 -7.34 9.96
CA GLU A 93 0.25 -7.23 11.01
C GLU A 93 1.67 -7.13 10.43
N LEU A 94 2.01 -7.99 9.48
CA LEU A 94 3.30 -7.96 8.78
C LEU A 94 3.53 -6.62 8.10
N TYR A 95 2.53 -6.14 7.37
CA TYR A 95 2.59 -4.84 6.71
C TYR A 95 2.75 -3.70 7.71
N ALA A 96 1.97 -3.69 8.80
CA ALA A 96 2.06 -2.65 9.82
C ALA A 96 3.48 -2.58 10.42
N SER A 97 4.06 -3.71 10.82
CA SER A 97 5.42 -3.77 11.35
C SER A 97 6.48 -3.32 10.34
N ALA A 98 6.37 -3.75 9.08
CA ALA A 98 7.32 -3.35 8.03
C ALA A 98 7.20 -1.86 7.67
N ALA A 99 5.97 -1.34 7.61
CA ALA A 99 5.70 0.06 7.36
C ALA A 99 6.23 0.94 8.49
N ASP A 100 6.00 0.57 9.76
CA ASP A 100 6.53 1.28 10.92
C ASP A 100 8.07 1.34 10.90
N ALA A 101 8.73 0.22 10.57
CA ALA A 101 10.19 0.19 10.41
C ALA A 101 10.67 1.12 9.28
N GLN A 102 9.96 1.13 8.15
CA GLN A 102 10.30 1.99 7.01
C GLN A 102 10.12 3.48 7.32
N GLU A 103 9.07 3.83 8.07
CA GLU A 103 8.82 5.19 8.55
C GLU A 103 9.90 5.64 9.56
N ALA A 104 10.25 4.80 10.53
CA ALA A 104 11.34 5.08 11.48
C ALA A 104 12.69 5.29 10.79
N ALA A 105 12.98 4.49 9.75
CA ALA A 105 14.17 4.66 8.92
C ALA A 105 14.15 5.94 8.08
N ALA A 106 12.98 6.46 7.70
CA ALA A 106 12.88 7.74 7.01
C ALA A 106 13.15 8.92 7.97
N THR A 107 12.57 8.89 9.17
CA THR A 107 12.78 9.95 10.19
C THR A 107 14.22 10.01 10.68
N SER A 108 14.94 8.89 10.66
CA SER A 108 16.36 8.83 11.08
C SER A 108 17.36 9.02 9.94
N SER A 109 16.90 9.27 8.71
CA SER A 109 17.78 9.34 7.53
C SER A 109 18.51 10.67 7.35
N ASP A 110 18.17 11.72 8.10
CA ASP A 110 18.76 13.05 7.95
C ASP A 110 20.23 13.13 8.42
N SER A 111 20.65 12.23 9.32
CA SER A 111 22.02 12.20 9.85
C SER A 111 22.91 11.15 9.15
N ASP A 112 22.40 9.94 8.94
CA ASP A 112 23.13 8.86 8.25
C ASP A 112 22.15 7.97 7.45
N PRO A 113 21.97 8.26 6.15
CA PRO A 113 21.10 7.46 5.27
C PRO A 113 21.56 6.01 5.10
N ALA A 114 22.87 5.74 5.19
CA ALA A 114 23.42 4.40 4.95
C ALA A 114 23.11 3.49 6.15
N LEU A 115 23.35 3.99 7.36
CA LEU A 115 23.03 3.29 8.61
C LEU A 115 21.52 3.11 8.78
N ALA A 116 20.70 4.12 8.44
CA ALA A 116 19.25 4.00 8.47
C ALA A 116 18.75 2.89 7.53
N ARG A 117 19.34 2.77 6.34
CA ARG A 117 19.03 1.70 5.39
C ARG A 117 19.48 0.33 5.89
N GLU A 118 20.66 0.22 6.48
CA GLU A 118 21.16 -1.05 7.04
C GLU A 118 20.27 -1.55 8.18
N ARG A 119 19.90 -0.65 9.11
CA ARG A 119 18.96 -0.95 10.21
C ARG A 119 17.60 -1.39 9.68
N LEU A 120 17.07 -0.70 8.68
CA LEU A 120 15.82 -1.11 8.02
C LEU A 120 15.95 -2.52 7.44
N GLN A 121 17.01 -2.80 6.69
CA GLN A 121 17.24 -4.13 6.11
C GLN A 121 17.37 -5.21 7.19
N ALA A 122 17.97 -4.92 8.34
CA ALA A 122 18.03 -5.86 9.46
C ALA A 122 16.63 -6.19 9.99
N VAL A 123 15.84 -5.17 10.32
CA VAL A 123 14.46 -5.36 10.83
C VAL A 123 13.58 -6.11 9.82
N LEU A 124 13.70 -5.81 8.53
CA LEU A 124 12.93 -6.51 7.49
C LEU A 124 13.33 -7.98 7.34
N ARG A 125 14.60 -8.33 7.58
CA ARG A 125 15.04 -9.73 7.64
C ARG A 125 14.46 -10.45 8.86
N ASP A 126 14.38 -9.78 10.00
CA ASP A 126 13.78 -10.36 11.22
C ASP A 126 12.28 -10.63 11.01
N ILE A 127 11.55 -9.66 10.43
CA ILE A 127 10.14 -9.84 10.05
C ILE A 127 9.99 -10.98 9.04
N ALA A 128 10.85 -11.04 8.02
CA ALA A 128 10.84 -12.11 7.04
C ALA A 128 11.10 -13.49 7.66
N GLY A 129 12.05 -13.57 8.59
CA GLY A 129 12.38 -14.79 9.32
C GLY A 129 11.21 -15.28 10.16
N ALA A 130 10.57 -14.38 10.93
CA ALA A 130 9.38 -14.71 11.72
C ALA A 130 8.20 -15.17 10.84
N ALA A 131 8.05 -14.57 9.66
CA ALA A 131 6.98 -14.88 8.71
C ALA A 131 7.26 -16.08 7.79
N SER A 132 8.42 -16.73 7.95
CA SER A 132 8.91 -17.82 7.09
C SER A 132 9.03 -17.44 5.61
N PHE A 133 9.39 -16.19 5.31
CA PHE A 133 9.61 -15.74 3.94
C PHE A 133 10.83 -16.46 3.31
N PRO A 134 10.88 -16.53 1.96
CA PRO A 134 12.06 -17.04 1.28
C PRO A 134 13.32 -16.30 1.74
N ALA A 135 14.41 -17.05 1.92
CA ALA A 135 15.68 -16.47 2.35
C ALA A 135 16.10 -15.36 1.38
N ILE A 136 16.31 -14.17 1.92
CA ILE A 136 16.88 -13.05 1.18
C ILE A 136 18.37 -13.35 1.02
N THR A 137 18.73 -13.83 -0.16
CA THR A 137 20.11 -14.24 -0.47
C THR A 137 21.06 -13.05 -0.37
N GLY A 138 22.28 -13.24 0.14
CA GLY A 138 23.29 -12.18 0.13
C GLY A 138 23.73 -11.80 -1.29
N GLU A 139 23.60 -12.73 -2.23
CA GLU A 139 24.01 -12.60 -3.62
C GLU A 139 22.86 -12.13 -4.51
N ALA A 140 23.14 -11.17 -5.38
CA ALA A 140 22.20 -10.71 -6.39
C ALA A 140 21.95 -11.83 -7.41
N GLN A 141 20.70 -12.24 -7.57
CA GLN A 141 20.34 -13.19 -8.63
C GLN A 141 20.42 -12.51 -10.00
N PRO A 142 20.73 -13.25 -11.10
CA PRO A 142 20.74 -12.70 -12.46
C PRO A 142 19.35 -12.30 -13.00
N ARG A 143 18.32 -12.31 -12.14
CA ARG A 143 16.94 -11.95 -12.47
C ARG A 143 16.79 -10.43 -12.59
N LYS A 144 15.83 -9.99 -13.40
CA LYS A 144 15.43 -8.58 -13.47
C LYS A 144 14.50 -8.24 -12.31
N LEU A 145 14.50 -6.96 -11.91
CA LEU A 145 13.49 -6.43 -10.98
C LEU A 145 12.09 -6.56 -11.62
N HIS A 146 11.10 -6.91 -10.81
CA HIS A 146 9.71 -6.94 -11.21
C HIS A 146 9.16 -5.51 -11.25
N SER A 147 8.40 -5.20 -12.30
CA SER A 147 7.62 -3.97 -12.34
C SER A 147 6.38 -4.13 -11.48
N ILE A 148 6.22 -3.30 -10.46
CA ILE A 148 5.05 -3.32 -9.58
C ILE A 148 4.16 -2.13 -9.98
N PRO A 149 2.96 -2.38 -10.51
CA PRO A 149 2.07 -1.30 -10.93
C PRO A 149 1.51 -0.56 -9.72
N ILE A 150 1.15 0.71 -9.92
CA ILE A 150 0.36 1.46 -8.95
C ILE A 150 -1.07 0.91 -8.99
N PRO A 151 -1.64 0.47 -7.85
CA PRO A 151 -3.02 -0.01 -7.82
C PRO A 151 -4.00 1.12 -8.15
N PRO A 152 -5.17 0.81 -8.72
CA PRO A 152 -6.19 1.81 -9.01
C PRO A 152 -6.63 2.50 -7.71
N ALA A 153 -6.69 3.82 -7.71
CA ALA A 153 -7.13 4.60 -6.56
C ALA A 153 -8.58 4.24 -6.18
N ARG A 154 -8.88 4.27 -4.88
CA ARG A 154 -10.25 4.08 -4.41
C ARG A 154 -11.08 5.32 -4.74
N CYS A 155 -12.06 5.16 -5.62
CA CYS A 155 -12.97 6.23 -6.01
C CYS A 155 -14.32 6.07 -5.31
N TYR A 156 -14.99 7.20 -5.09
CA TYR A 156 -16.38 7.22 -4.66
C TYR A 156 -17.15 8.24 -5.49
N THR A 157 -18.36 7.88 -5.89
CA THR A 157 -19.27 8.75 -6.65
C THR A 157 -20.55 8.86 -5.85
N TYR A 158 -20.94 10.09 -5.53
CA TYR A 158 -22.15 10.41 -4.78
C TYR A 158 -23.04 11.31 -5.62
N SER A 159 -24.35 11.03 -5.59
CA SER A 159 -25.37 11.86 -6.23
C SER A 159 -26.06 12.70 -5.17
N TRP A 160 -25.97 14.03 -5.30
CA TRP A 160 -26.64 14.97 -4.39
C TRP A 160 -28.16 14.79 -4.37
N ASP A 161 -28.76 14.29 -5.46
CA ASP A 161 -30.20 14.00 -5.55
C ASP A 161 -30.66 12.84 -4.63
N GLN A 162 -29.72 12.03 -4.11
CA GLN A 162 -30.02 10.89 -3.24
C GLN A 162 -29.75 11.17 -1.75
N ASP A 163 -29.22 12.36 -1.41
CA ASP A 163 -28.85 12.69 -0.04
C ASP A 163 -29.96 13.54 0.61
N ASN A 164 -30.87 12.87 1.32
CA ASN A 164 -31.67 13.54 2.33
C ASN A 164 -30.72 13.95 3.47
N PHE A 165 -30.16 15.16 3.41
CA PHE A 165 -29.53 15.84 4.56
C PHE A 165 -30.59 16.19 5.64
N GLY A 166 -31.36 15.20 6.08
CA GLY A 166 -32.42 15.30 7.05
C GLY A 166 -32.50 14.01 7.86
N GLU A 167 -32.29 14.14 9.16
CA GLU A 167 -32.47 13.13 10.21
C GLU A 167 -31.34 12.12 10.46
N SER A 168 -30.32 12.57 11.19
CA SER A 168 -29.93 11.87 12.43
C SER A 168 -29.35 12.87 13.43
N GLY A 169 -30.25 13.56 14.13
CA GLY A 169 -29.97 14.03 15.48
C GLY A 169 -30.38 12.94 16.47
N GLY A 170 -29.56 12.69 17.49
CA GLY A 170 -30.01 12.09 18.74
C GLY A 170 -29.40 10.73 19.10
N LEU A 171 -28.54 10.79 20.13
CA LEU A 171 -28.02 9.75 21.04
C LEU A 171 -26.81 8.94 20.57
#